data_AF-A0A0Q6PRE3-F1
#
_entry.id   AF-A0A0Q6PRE3-F1
#
_cell.length_a   1.000
_cell.length_b   1.000
_cell.length_c   1.000
_cell.angle_alpha   90.00
_cell.angle_beta   90.00
_cell.angle_gamma   90.00
#
_symmetry.space_group_name_H-M   'P 1'
#
loop_
_entity.id
_entity.type
_entity.pdbx_description
1 polymer ?
#
loop_
_entity_poly.entity_id
_entity_poly.type
_entity_poly.pdbx_seq_one_letter_code
_entity_poly.pdbx_strand_id
1 'polypeptide(L)' 'MTALAERTRSRLGDEEGAATAEYAVATMAAVGFAGLLVVILRGDEVRGILTDLIRRALTTAG' A
#
# COMPACT_ATOMS: atom_id res chain seq x y z
N MET A 1 -31.84 19.02 -27.94
CA MET A 1 -31.87 18.83 -26.47
C MET A 1 -31.33 17.47 -26.03
N THR A 2 -31.42 16.42 -26.83
CA THR A 2 -30.89 15.06 -26.55
C THR A 2 -29.35 14.98 -26.44
N ALA A 3 -28.62 15.68 -27.32
CA ALA A 3 -27.14 15.65 -27.30
C ALA A 3 -26.51 16.26 -26.03
N LEU A 4 -27.20 17.20 -25.36
CA LEU A 4 -26.72 17.74 -24.08
C LEU A 4 -26.91 16.71 -22.96
N ALA A 5 -28.04 15.98 -22.97
CA ALA A 5 -28.37 14.95 -21.99
C ALA A 5 -27.47 13.71 -22.08
N GLU A 6 -27.02 13.33 -23.28
CA GLU A 6 -26.02 12.27 -23.48
C GLU A 6 -24.64 12.67 -22.94
N ARG A 7 -24.21 13.91 -23.20
CA ARG A 7 -22.91 14.42 -22.71
C ARG A 7 -22.84 14.51 -21.19
N THR A 8 -23.91 14.95 -20.53
CA THR A 8 -23.95 14.95 -19.07
C THR A 8 -23.95 13.54 -18.50
N ARG A 9 -24.63 12.59 -19.13
CA ARG A 9 -24.65 11.18 -18.69
C ARG A 9 -23.28 10.50 -18.78
N SER A 10 -22.53 10.75 -19.85
CA SER A 10 -21.16 10.24 -20.00
C SER A 10 -20.22 10.81 -18.93
N ARG A 11 -20.33 12.11 -18.61
CA ARG A 11 -19.50 12.74 -17.58
C ARG A 11 -19.79 12.21 -16.17
N LEU A 12 -21.05 11.96 -15.84
CA LEU A 12 -21.44 11.41 -14.55
C LEU A 12 -20.91 9.97 -14.36
N GLY A 13 -20.85 9.17 -15.42
CA GLY A 13 -20.24 7.83 -15.38
C GLY A 13 -18.71 7.84 -15.23
N ASP A 14 -18.03 8.85 -15.77
CA ASP A 14 -16.57 9.03 -15.61
C ASP A 14 -16.19 9.39 -14.17
N GLU A 15 -17.01 10.18 -13.46
CA GLU A 15 -16.78 10.56 -12.06
C GLU A 15 -16.84 9.35 -11.11
N GLU A 16 -17.74 8.40 -11.37
CA GLU A 16 -17.91 7.19 -10.56
C GLU A 16 -16.75 6.19 -10.75
N GLY A 17 -16.22 6.09 -11.98
CA GLY A 17 -15.00 5.34 -12.27
C GLY A 17 -13.72 6.01 -11.74
N ALA A 18 -13.67 7.34 -11.75
CA ALA A 18 -12.53 8.11 -11.24
C ALA A 18 -12.30 7.88 -9.74
N ALA A 19 -13.36 7.85 -8.93
CA ALA A 19 -13.25 7.55 -7.50
C ALA A 19 -12.64 6.16 -7.26
N THR A 20 -13.10 5.13 -7.99
CA THR A 20 -12.56 3.76 -7.86
C THR A 20 -11.10 3.66 -8.32
N ALA A 21 -10.73 4.39 -9.37
CA ALA A 21 -9.35 4.45 -9.86
C ALA A 21 -8.41 5.13 -8.85
N GLU A 22 -8.86 6.18 -8.17
CA GLU A 22 -8.09 6.85 -7.11
C GLU A 22 -7.78 5.90 -5.95
N TYR A 23 -8.80 5.18 -5.45
CA TYR A 23 -8.59 4.17 -4.40
C TYR A 23 -7.62 3.07 -4.84
N ALA A 24 -7.70 2.64 -6.10
CA ALA A 24 -6.77 1.64 -6.64
C ALA A 24 -5.34 2.18 -6.67
N VAL A 25 -5.13 3.41 -7.14
CA VAL A 25 -3.80 4.05 -7.19
C VAL A 25 -3.24 4.27 -5.78
N ALA A 26 -4.04 4.78 -4.85
CA ALA A 26 -3.63 4.97 -3.46
C ALA A 26 -3.22 3.65 -2.80
N THR A 27 -4.00 2.59 -3.04
CA THR A 27 -3.69 1.24 -2.56
C THR A 27 -2.40 0.71 -3.17
N MET A 28 -2.21 0.85 -4.49
CA MET A 28 -1.00 0.39 -5.17
C MET A 28 0.25 1.16 -4.71
N ALA A 29 0.12 2.46 -4.44
CA ALA A 29 1.19 3.26 -3.86
C ALA A 29 1.57 2.76 -2.47
N ALA A 30 0.59 2.51 -1.59
CA ALA A 30 0.82 1.96 -0.26
C ALA A 30 1.45 0.55 -0.31
N VAL A 31 0.97 -0.33 -1.19
CA VAL A 31 1.51 -1.67 -1.40
C VAL A 31 2.95 -1.61 -1.92
N GLY A 32 3.27 -0.71 -2.85
CA GLY A 32 4.63 -0.50 -3.33
C GLY A 32 5.59 -0.07 -2.21
N PHE A 33 5.14 0.87 -1.37
CA PHE A 33 5.91 1.29 -0.18
C PHE A 33 6.10 0.15 0.83
N ALA A 34 5.06 -0.65 1.09
CA ALA A 34 5.16 -1.82 1.94
C ALA A 34 6.15 -2.86 1.37
N GLY A 35 6.19 -3.03 0.05
CA GLY A 35 7.17 -3.87 -0.63
C GLY A 35 8.61 -3.45 -0.33
N LEU A 36 8.90 -2.14 -0.38
CA LEU A 36 10.20 -1.60 0.00
C LEU A 36 10.55 -1.92 1.47
N LEU A 37 9.60 -1.73 2.39
CA LEU A 37 9.80 -2.08 3.81
C LEU A 37 10.11 -3.56 3.99
N VAL A 38 9.43 -4.46 3.26
CA VAL A 38 9.71 -5.90 3.32
C VAL A 38 11.14 -6.21 2.87
N VAL A 39 11.64 -5.55 1.82
CA VAL A 39 13.03 -5.72 1.38
C VAL A 39 14.00 -5.25 2.46
N ILE A 40 13.75 -4.09 3.07
CA ILE A 40 14.57 -3.56 4.17
C ILE A 40 14.60 -4.53 5.35
N LEU A 41 13.44 -5.04 5.78
CA LEU A 41 13.31 -5.96 6.91
C LEU A 41 14.00 -7.31 6.66
N ARG A 42 14.15 -7.71 5.39
CA ARG A 42 14.87 -8.93 4.99
C ARG A 42 16.39 -8.75 4.95
N GLY A 43 16.89 -7.51 5.08
CA GLY A 43 18.32 -7.22 5.09
C GLY A 43 19.04 -7.82 6.30
N ASP A 44 20.31 -8.18 6.10
CA ASP A 44 21.13 -8.85 7.11
C ASP A 44 21.30 -8.02 8.39
N GLU A 45 21.38 -6.69 8.26
CA GLU A 45 21.49 -5.76 9.40
C GLU A 45 20.26 -5.86 10.33
N VAL A 46 19.05 -5.75 9.76
CA VAL A 46 17.80 -5.84 10.52
C VAL A 46 17.63 -7.24 11.12
N ARG A 47 17.93 -8.28 10.35
CA ARG A 47 17.88 -9.67 10.82
C ARG A 47 18.85 -9.91 11.99
N GLY A 48 20.04 -9.30 11.93
CA GLY A 48 21.03 -9.32 13.01
C GLY A 48 20.51 -8.67 14.28
N ILE A 49 19.96 -7.47 14.18
CA ILE A 49 19.35 -6.74 15.31
C ILE A 49 18.25 -7.58 15.96
N LEU A 50 17.33 -8.15 15.17
CA LEU A 50 16.24 -8.98 15.69
C LEU A 50 16.76 -10.26 16.35
N THR A 51 17.77 -10.90 15.76
CA THR A 51 18.38 -12.11 16.32
C THR A 51 19.05 -11.82 17.66
N ASP A 52 19.77 -10.71 17.76
CA ASP A 52 20.41 -10.29 19.01
C ASP A 52 19.39 -9.94 20.09
N LEU A 53 18.31 -9.23 19.72
CA LEU A 53 17.20 -8.95 20.63
C LEU A 53 16.57 -10.23 21.18
N ILE A 54 16.30 -11.21 20.32
CA ILE A 54 15.74 -12.51 20.73
C ILE A 54 16.72 -13.24 21.66
N ARG A 55 18.02 -13.27 21.32
CA ARG A 55 19.04 -13.90 22.18
C ARG A 55 19.07 -13.27 23.57
N ARG A 56 19.09 -11.94 23.66
CA ARG A 56 19.06 -11.21 24.93
C ARG A 56 17.84 -11.58 25.76
N ALA A 57 16.65 -11.59 25.15
CA ALA A 57 15.40 -11.95 25.82
C ALA A 57 15.41 -13.39 26.37
N LEU A 58 15.99 -14.33 25.62
CA LEU A 58 16.11 -15.73 26.06
C LEU A 58 17.15 -15.90 27.18
N THR A 59 18.27 -15.17 27.15
CA THR A 59 19.27 -15.19 28.22
C THR A 59 18.82 -14.52 29.51
N THR A 60 17.84 -13.61 29.47
CA THR A 60 17.25 -13.02 30.69
C THR A 60 16.15 -13.88 31.31
N ALA A 61 15.59 -14.83 30.54
CA ALA A 61 14.50 -15.69 30.98
C ALA A 61 14.97 -17.03 31.57
N GLY A 62 16.24 -17.41 31.33
CA GLY A 62 16.92 -18.55 31.95
C GLY A 62 17.86 -18.09 33.05
#